data_AF-A0A0U5GYL4-F1
#
_entry.id   AF-A0A0U5GYL4-F1
#
_cell.length_a   1.000
_cell.length_b   1.000
_cell.length_c   1.000
_cell.angle_alpha   90.00
_cell.angle_beta   90.00
_cell.angle_gamma   90.00
#
_symmetry.space_group_name_H-M   'P 1'
#
loop_
_entity.id
_entity.type
_entity.pdbx_description
1 polymer ?
#
loop_
_entity_poly.entity_id
_entity_poly.type
_entity_poly.pdbx_seq_one_letter_code
_entity_poly.pdbx_strand_id
1 'polypeptide(L)' 'MSSSLFDTDTILDLTVNIVPLAILAFFFVGFFVVNPWGAGFTLERVIQFILVGWVFVALAILTYAAAKRIETGDEEVGPH' A
#
# COMPACT_ATOMS: atom_id res chain seq x y z
N MET A 1 -23.14 -20.14 5.32
CA MET A 1 -22.55 -18.79 5.35
C MET A 1 -22.73 -18.21 3.96
N SER A 2 -23.42 -17.08 3.82
CA SER A 2 -23.80 -16.51 2.53
C SER A 2 -22.57 -16.15 1.70
N SER A 3 -22.52 -16.65 0.47
CA SER A 3 -21.59 -16.32 -0.60
C SER A 3 -21.68 -14.84 -0.97
N SER A 4 -21.03 -13.98 -0.20
CA SER A 4 -20.67 -12.63 -0.61
C SER A 4 -19.34 -12.74 -1.33
N LEU A 5 -19.21 -12.16 -2.52
CA LEU A 5 -18.03 -12.20 -3.39
C LEU A 5 -16.74 -11.60 -2.78
N PHE A 6 -16.73 -11.31 -1.47
CA PHE A 6 -15.56 -11.01 -0.66
C PHE A 6 -15.84 -11.45 0.78
N ASP A 7 -15.01 -12.36 1.29
CA ASP A 7 -15.00 -12.69 2.72
C ASP A 7 -14.48 -11.51 3.54
N THR A 8 -15.01 -11.37 4.76
CA THR A 8 -14.64 -10.26 5.66
C THR A 8 -13.13 -10.24 5.95
N ASP A 9 -12.51 -11.42 6.03
CA ASP A 9 -11.07 -11.57 6.27
C ASP A 9 -10.25 -11.05 5.08
N THR A 10 -10.68 -11.34 3.84
CA THR A 10 -10.06 -10.81 2.62
C THR A 10 -10.13 -9.30 2.54
N ILE A 11 -11.28 -8.71 2.88
CA ILE A 11 -11.44 -7.24 2.93
C ILE A 11 -10.55 -6.66 4.02
N LEU A 12 -10.45 -7.31 5.18
CA LEU A 12 -9.62 -6.87 6.29
C LEU A 12 -8.14 -6.85 5.89
N ASP A 13 -7.63 -7.91 5.27
CA ASP A 13 -6.24 -8.01 4.83
C ASP A 13 -5.89 -6.94 3.79
N LEU A 14 -6.79 -6.72 2.82
CA LEU A 14 -6.59 -5.67 1.81
C LEU A 14 -6.63 -4.28 2.44
N THR A 15 -7.55 -4.04 3.38
CA THR A 15 -7.68 -2.75 4.07
C THR A 15 -6.45 -2.43 4.93
N VAL A 16 -5.94 -3.41 5.68
CA VAL A 16 -4.73 -3.27 6.53
C VAL A 16 -3.50 -2.91 5.70
N ASN A 17 -3.46 -3.26 4.41
CA ASN A 17 -2.39 -2.88 3.48
C ASN A 17 -2.65 -1.56 2.73
N ILE A 18 -3.89 -1.31 2.29
CA ILE A 18 -4.26 -0.09 1.56
C ILE A 18 -4.22 1.15 2.45
N VAL A 19 -4.65 1.06 3.70
CA VAL A 19 -4.66 2.22 4.61
C VAL A 19 -3.25 2.79 4.83
N PRO A 20 -2.22 1.99 5.16
CA PRO A 20 -0.86 2.51 5.25
C PRO A 20 -0.33 3.04 3.92
N LEU A 21 -0.66 2.43 2.77
CA LEU A 21 -0.31 2.99 1.45
C LEU A 21 -0.89 4.38 1.24
N ALA A 22 -2.17 4.57 1.58
CA ALA A 22 -2.83 5.87 1.46
C ALA A 22 -2.17 6.93 2.36
N ILE A 23 -1.80 6.57 3.59
CA ILE A 23 -1.08 7.45 4.52
C ILE A 23 0.28 7.84 3.94
N LEU A 24 1.05 6.87 3.44
CA LEU A 24 2.36 7.12 2.83
C LEU A 24 2.26 8.01 1.59
N ALA A 25 1.28 7.77 0.71
CA ALA A 25 1.02 8.62 -0.44
C ALA A 25 0.66 10.05 -0.04
N PHE A 26 -0.22 10.19 0.97
CA PHE A 26 -0.62 11.50 1.50
C PHE A 26 0.60 12.28 1.99
N PHE A 27 1.45 11.68 2.82
CA PHE A 27 2.65 12.35 3.32
C PHE A 27 3.70 12.58 2.25
N PHE A 28 3.86 11.67 1.29
CA PHE A 28 4.77 11.87 0.16
C PHE A 28 4.40 13.14 -0.62
N VAL A 29 3.12 13.29 -0.97
CA VAL A 29 2.60 14.50 -1.63
C VAL A 29 2.71 15.71 -0.70
N GLY A 30 2.34 15.56 0.56
CA GLY A 30 2.43 16.61 1.57
C GLY A 30 3.83 17.19 1.69
N PHE A 31 4.86 16.34 1.76
CA PHE A 31 6.26 16.77 1.82
C PHE A 31 6.81 17.30 0.49
N PHE A 32 6.24 16.86 -0.63
CA PHE A 32 6.57 17.42 -1.93
C PHE A 32 6.11 18.87 -2.04
N VAL A 33 4.91 19.17 -1.53
CA VAL A 33 4.30 20.51 -1.56
C VAL A 33 4.83 21.40 -0.43
N VAL A 34 4.85 20.87 0.81
CA VAL A 34 5.23 21.57 2.03
C VAL A 34 6.57 20.98 2.50
N ASN A 35 7.67 21.52 1.99
CA ASN A 35 9.00 21.07 2.35
C ASN A 35 9.39 21.61 3.75
N PRO A 36 9.54 20.76 4.78
CA PRO A 36 9.83 21.22 6.14
C PRO A 36 11.33 21.48 6.38
N TRP A 37 12.21 21.09 5.45
CA TRP A 37 13.67 21.14 5.61
C TRP A 37 14.33 22.35 4.93
N GLY A 38 13.54 23.32 4.49
CA GLY A 38 14.03 24.52 3.80
C GLY A 38 14.21 24.36 2.28
N ALA A 39 14.61 25.42 1.59
CA ALA A 39 14.73 25.42 0.13
C ALA A 39 15.99 24.70 -0.37
N GLY A 40 15.86 23.93 -1.46
CA GLY A 40 16.99 23.28 -2.15
C GLY A 40 17.04 21.75 -2.06
N PHE A 41 18.18 21.20 -2.48
CA PHE A 41 18.53 19.78 -2.37
C PHE A 41 19.35 19.59 -1.10
N THR A 42 18.68 19.25 0.00
CA THR A 42 19.32 18.94 1.28
C THR A 42 19.37 17.44 1.49
N LEU A 43 20.33 16.96 2.27
CA LEU A 43 20.50 15.52 2.54
C LEU A 43 19.28 14.95 3.27
N GLU A 44 18.73 15.70 4.21
CA GLU A 44 17.55 15.36 5.02
C GLU A 44 16.33 15.13 4.12
N ARG A 45 16.14 15.99 3.11
CA ARG A 45 15.06 15.88 2.14
C ARG A 45 15.21 14.63 1.29
N VAL A 46 16.42 14.35 0.81
CA VAL A 46 16.70 13.14 0.00
C VAL A 46 16.43 11.89 0.82
N ILE A 47 16.96 11.81 2.06
CA ILE A 47 16.75 10.68 2.95
C ILE A 47 15.26 10.48 3.25
N GLN A 48 14.52 11.55 3.54
CA GLN A 48 13.08 11.47 3.80
C GLN A 48 12.33 10.84 2.62
N PHE A 49 12.55 11.33 1.39
CA PHE A 49 11.85 10.79 0.22
C PHE A 49 12.28 9.36 -0.11
N ILE A 50 13.53 8.99 0.13
CA ILE A 50 13.98 7.60 0.02
C ILE A 50 13.24 6.73 1.03
N LEU A 51 13.17 7.12 2.31
CA LEU A 51 12.51 6.33 3.35
C LEU A 51 11.02 6.15 3.06
N VAL A 52 10.30 7.25 2.78
CA VAL A 52 8.86 7.19 2.49
C VAL A 52 8.60 6.44 1.18
N GLY A 53 9.34 6.76 0.12
CA GLY A 53 9.18 6.14 -1.19
C GLY A 53 9.53 4.65 -1.19
N TRP A 54 10.60 4.26 -0.49
CA TRP A 54 11.02 2.86 -0.37
C TRP A 54 9.97 2.03 0.34
N VAL A 55 9.48 2.50 1.49
CA VAL A 55 8.43 1.79 2.25
C VAL A 55 7.13 1.74 1.44
N PHE A 56 6.78 2.82 0.75
CA PHE A 56 5.60 2.84 -0.13
C PHE A 56 5.69 1.79 -1.24
N VAL A 57 6.82 1.74 -1.97
CA VAL A 57 7.02 0.78 -3.06
C VAL A 57 7.04 -0.65 -2.54
N ALA A 58 7.76 -0.92 -1.45
CA ALA A 58 7.81 -2.24 -0.84
C ALA A 58 6.42 -2.72 -0.41
N LEU A 59 5.65 -1.86 0.25
CA LEU A 59 4.28 -2.19 0.67
C LEU A 59 3.34 -2.34 -0.53
N ALA A 60 3.49 -1.54 -1.58
CA ALA A 60 2.68 -1.66 -2.79
C ALA A 60 2.90 -3.01 -3.48
N ILE A 61 4.16 -3.46 -3.55
CA ILE A 61 4.51 -4.79 -4.06
C ILE A 61 3.88 -5.88 -3.21
N LEU A 62 3.98 -5.78 -1.88
CA LEU A 62 3.37 -6.77 -0.96
C LEU A 62 1.85 -6.81 -1.08
N THR A 63 1.22 -5.65 -1.17
CA THR A 63 -0.24 -5.51 -1.34
C THR A 63 -0.70 -6.14 -2.64
N TYR A 64 0.02 -5.87 -3.73
CA TYR A 64 -0.26 -6.48 -5.03
C TYR A 64 -0.07 -8.00 -5.01
N ALA A 65 1.02 -8.48 -4.41
CA ALA A 65 1.28 -9.91 -4.26
C ALA A 65 0.19 -10.60 -3.42
N ALA A 66 -0.33 -9.95 -2.38
CA ALA A 66 -1.43 -10.47 -1.57
C ALA A 66 -2.72 -10.56 -2.39
N ALA A 67 -3.09 -9.47 -3.08
CA ALA A 67 -4.27 -9.41 -3.94
C ALA A 67 -4.22 -10.47 -5.06
N LYS A 68 -3.06 -10.66 -5.69
CA LYS A 68 -2.87 -11.67 -6.74
C LYS A 68 -3.06 -13.09 -6.22
N ARG A 69 -2.62 -13.38 -4.99
CA ARG A 69 -2.79 -14.70 -4.37
C ARG A 69 -4.24 -15.00 -4.01
N ILE A 70 -4.99 -13.99 -3.57
CA ILE A 70 -6.43 -14.11 -3.31
C ILE A 70 -7.16 -14.45 -4.62
N GLU A 71 -6.88 -13.72 -5.70
CA GLU A 71 -7.49 -13.97 -7.02
C GLU A 71 -7.24 -15.40 -7.51
N THR A 72 -6.00 -15.89 -7.42
CA THR A 72 -5.66 -17.26 -7.85
C THR A 72 -6.19 -18.34 -6.91
N GLY A 73 -6.26 -18.08 -5.61
CA GLY A 73 -6.80 -19.04 -4.63
C GLY A 73 -8.30 -19.28 -4.78
N ASP A 74 -9.05 -18.26 -5.20
CA ASP A 74 -10.48 -18.37 -5.50
C ASP A 74 -10.74 -19.08 -6.83
N GLU A 75 -9.83 -18.99 -7.81
CA GLU A 75 -9.93 -19.67 -9.11
C GLU A 75 -9.71 -21.20 -9.03
N GLU A 76 -8.94 -21.70 -8.05
CA GLU A 76 -8.69 -23.13 -7.85
C GLU A 76 -9.89 -23.88 -7.23
N VAL A 77 -10.90 -23.17 -6.72
CA VAL A 77 -12.14 -23.73 -6.16
C VAL A 77 -13.31 -23.57 -7.17
N GLY A 78 -13.17 -24.18 -8.35
CA GLY A 78 -14.27 -24.37 -9.31
C GLY A 78 -15.36 -25.33 -8.78
N PRO A 79 -16.61 -25.28 -9.30
CA PRO A 79 -17.81 -25.71 -8.58
C PRO A 79 -17.82 -27.22 -8.29
N HIS A 80 -18.03 -27.55 -7.01
CA HIS A 80 -18.53 -28.85 -6.56
C HIS A 80 -20.06 -28.83 -6.46
#